data_AF-A0A2N3AH21-F1
#
_entry.id   AF-A0A2N3AH21-F1
#
_cell.length_a   1.000
_cell.length_b   1.000
_cell.length_c   1.000
_cell.angle_alpha   90.00
_cell.angle_beta   90.00
_cell.angle_gamma   90.00
#
_symmetry.space_group_name_H-M   'P 1'
#
loop_
_entity.id
_entity.type
_entity.pdbx_description
1 polymer ?
#
loop_
_entity_poly.entity_id
_entity_poly.type
_entity_poly.pdbx_seq_one_letter_code
_entity_poly.pdbx_strand_id
1 'polypeptide(L)'
;MKYNDLKKIKNLYFTYQDVAKVLSIAEDSARVLSTRYVKQKYLIRLKRNFYILKERWDSITPNQRLELANILQVPSYISLMTALSFYEYTTQVQQKFIESISLYR
;
A
#
# COMPACT_ATOMS: atom_id res chain seq x y z
N MET A 1 -18.29 9.92 10.66
CA MET A 1 -17.89 8.78 9.78
C MET A 1 -16.88 7.91 10.52
N LYS A 2 -16.97 6.58 10.41
CA LYS A 2 -16.03 5.61 11.03
C LYS A 2 -14.62 5.59 10.38
N TYR A 3 -14.29 6.59 9.57
CA TYR A 3 -12.98 6.69 8.89
C TYR A 3 -11.85 6.96 9.89
N ASN A 4 -12.08 7.80 10.90
CA ASN A 4 -11.06 8.09 11.92
C ASN A 4 -10.66 6.84 12.72
N ASP A 5 -11.57 5.87 12.90
CA ASP A 5 -11.23 4.62 13.56
C ASP A 5 -10.23 3.79 12.75
N LEU A 6 -10.26 3.88 11.41
CA LEU A 6 -9.29 3.19 10.54
C LEU A 6 -7.87 3.75 10.69
N LYS A 7 -7.70 4.98 11.19
CA LYS A 7 -6.38 5.55 11.50
C LYS A 7 -5.67 4.81 12.64
N LYS A 8 -6.40 4.01 13.43
CA LYS A 8 -5.80 3.13 14.46
C LYS A 8 -4.94 2.02 13.84
N ILE A 9 -5.14 1.71 12.55
CA ILE A 9 -4.32 0.72 11.83
C ILE A 9 -2.95 1.33 11.53
N LYS A 10 -1.92 0.89 12.26
CA LYS A 10 -0.55 1.39 12.10
C LYS A 10 0.19 0.79 10.89
N ASN A 11 -0.25 -0.37 10.40
CA ASN A 11 0.40 -1.08 9.30
C ASN A 11 0.33 -0.31 7.97
N LEU A 12 1.39 -0.36 7.17
CA LEU A 12 1.49 0.38 5.91
C LEU A 12 0.30 0.12 4.97
N TYR A 13 -0.14 -1.14 4.90
CA TYR A 13 -1.36 -1.58 4.23
C TYR A 13 -2.20 -2.40 5.21
N PHE A 14 -3.45 -2.67 4.82
CA PHE A 14 -4.35 -3.53 5.58
C PHE A 14 -5.39 -4.20 4.69
N THR A 15 -6.05 -5.20 5.27
CA THR A 15 -7.06 -6.04 4.62
C THR A 15 -8.47 -5.69 5.09
N TYR A 16 -9.51 -6.22 4.43
CA TYR A 16 -10.87 -6.05 4.97
C TYR A 16 -11.07 -6.79 6.30
N GLN A 17 -10.26 -7.80 6.62
CA GLN A 17 -10.27 -8.45 7.94
C GLN A 17 -9.79 -7.49 9.04
N ASP A 18 -8.78 -6.67 8.77
CA ASP A 18 -8.30 -5.67 9.74
C ASP A 18 -9.35 -4.58 9.97
N VAL A 19 -10.04 -4.17 8.90
CA VAL A 19 -11.20 -3.26 8.97
C VAL A 19 -12.32 -3.87 9.83
N ALA A 20 -12.63 -5.15 9.62
CA ALA A 20 -13.64 -5.87 10.38
C ALA A 20 -13.30 -5.89 11.89
N LYS A 21 -12.04 -6.17 12.23
CA LYS A 21 -11.54 -6.16 13.61
C LYS A 21 -11.63 -4.78 14.25
N VAL A 22 -11.13 -3.75 13.58
CA VAL A 22 -11.09 -2.38 14.13
C VAL A 22 -12.47 -1.77 14.31
N LEU A 23 -13.40 -2.08 13.41
CA LEU A 23 -14.77 -1.56 13.46
C LEU A 23 -15.75 -2.49 14.18
N SER A 24 -15.31 -3.68 14.60
CA SER A 24 -16.11 -4.74 15.20
C SER A 24 -17.36 -5.06 14.37
N ILE A 25 -17.17 -5.30 13.06
CA ILE A 25 -18.23 -5.65 12.10
C ILE A 25 -17.94 -6.97 11.40
N ALA A 26 -18.94 -7.57 10.76
CA ALA A 26 -18.77 -8.75 9.93
C ALA A 26 -17.83 -8.49 8.74
N GLU A 27 -17.07 -9.50 8.31
CA GLU A 27 -16.11 -9.39 7.19
C GLU A 27 -16.76 -8.94 5.87
N ASP A 28 -17.95 -9.44 5.56
CA ASP A 28 -18.68 -9.04 4.35
C ASP A 28 -19.07 -7.55 4.39
N SER A 29 -19.46 -7.07 5.57
CA SER A 29 -19.75 -5.65 5.78
C SER A 29 -18.48 -4.81 5.64
N ALA A 30 -17.34 -5.28 6.17
CA ALA A 30 -16.05 -4.62 5.99
C ALA A 30 -15.64 -4.58 4.52
N ARG A 31 -15.84 -5.65 3.75
CA ARG A 31 -15.55 -5.70 2.31
C ARG A 31 -16.37 -4.67 1.52
N VAL A 32 -17.67 -4.56 1.80
CA VAL A 32 -18.55 -3.56 1.17
C VAL A 32 -18.13 -2.15 1.58
N LEU A 33 -17.80 -1.92 2.85
CA LEU A 33 -17.32 -0.65 3.37
C LEU A 33 -16.00 -0.22 2.72
N SER A 34 -15.01 -1.12 2.64
CA SER A 34 -13.74 -0.86 1.97
C SER A 34 -13.96 -0.47 0.50
N THR A 35 -14.84 -1.17 -0.21
CA THR A 35 -15.18 -0.84 -1.60
C THR A 35 -15.82 0.54 -1.73
N ARG A 36 -16.72 0.88 -0.81
CA ARG A 36 -17.35 2.21 -0.73
C ARG A 36 -16.31 3.30 -0.46
N TYR A 37 -15.40 3.08 0.48
CA TYR A 37 -14.37 4.04 0.85
C TYR A 37 -13.31 4.22 -0.25
N VAL A 38 -13.04 3.18 -1.05
CA VAL A 38 -12.23 3.32 -2.29
C VAL A 38 -12.94 4.21 -3.30
N LYS A 39 -14.25 4.02 -3.54
CA LYS A 39 -15.03 4.89 -4.45
C LYS A 39 -15.04 6.34 -3.98
N GLN A 40 -15.04 6.57 -2.67
CA GLN A 40 -15.00 7.90 -2.05
C GLN A 40 -13.58 8.46 -1.91
N LYS A 41 -12.54 7.79 -2.42
CA LYS A 41 -11.12 8.20 -2.36
C LYS A 41 -10.52 8.30 -0.95
N TYR A 42 -11.17 7.75 0.08
CA TYR A 42 -10.59 7.64 1.42
C TYR A 42 -9.52 6.55 1.50
N LEU A 43 -9.71 5.48 0.72
CA LEU A 43 -8.78 4.36 0.60
C LEU A 43 -8.26 4.25 -0.83
N ILE A 44 -7.03 3.79 -0.98
CA ILE A 44 -6.48 3.32 -2.26
C ILE A 44 -6.43 1.80 -2.20
N ARG A 45 -6.98 1.16 -3.23
CA ARG A 45 -6.89 -0.29 -3.40
C ARG A 45 -5.58 -0.62 -4.12
N LEU A 46 -4.69 -1.35 -3.45
CA LEU A 46 -3.40 -1.76 -4.00
C LEU A 46 -3.50 -3.08 -4.77
N LYS A 47 -4.24 -4.05 -4.21
CA LYS A 47 -4.53 -5.36 -4.80
C LYS A 47 -5.89 -5.86 -4.28
N ARG A 48 -6.37 -7.01 -4.74
CA ARG A 48 -7.52 -7.67 -4.11
C ARG A 48 -7.22 -7.92 -2.63
N ASN A 49 -8.08 -7.41 -1.74
CA ASN A 49 -7.93 -7.45 -0.28
C ASN A 49 -6.76 -6.63 0.31
N PHE A 50 -6.14 -5.72 -0.45
CA PHE A 50 -5.08 -4.87 0.08
C PHE A 50 -5.44 -3.41 -0.14
N TYR A 51 -5.45 -2.65 0.95
CA TYR A 51 -5.84 -1.26 0.98
C TYR A 51 -4.81 -0.44 1.77
N ILE A 52 -4.72 0.83 1.44
CA ILE A 52 -3.95 1.83 2.18
C ILE A 52 -4.82 3.08 2.36
N LEU A 53 -4.66 3.78 3.50
CA LEU A 53 -5.28 5.09 3.70
C LEU A 53 -4.74 6.09 2.68
N LYS A 54 -5.61 6.93 2.12
CA LYS A 54 -5.18 7.95 1.15
C LYS A 54 -4.11 8.89 1.72
N GLU A 55 -4.29 9.35 2.95
CA GLU A 55 -3.32 10.19 3.67
C GLU A 55 -1.95 9.52 3.83
N ARG A 56 -1.93 8.20 4.09
CA ARG A 56 -0.68 7.44 4.25
C ARG A 56 0.01 7.20 2.91
N TRP A 57 -0.76 7.00 1.84
CA TRP A 57 -0.20 6.92 0.49
C TRP A 57 0.45 8.23 0.06
N ASP A 58 -0.17 9.36 0.39
CA ASP A 58 0.35 10.68 0.01
C ASP A 58 1.63 11.05 0.79
N SER A 59 1.81 10.47 1.99
CA SER A 59 3.00 10.65 2.85
C SER A 59 3.99 9.48 2.80
N ILE A 60 3.86 8.57 1.84
CA ILE A 60 4.67 7.35 1.77
C ILE A 60 6.14 7.65 1.46
N THR A 61 7.06 7.06 2.22
CA THR A 61 8.50 7.20 1.99
C THR A 61 9.00 6.29 0.86
N PRO A 62 10.17 6.57 0.25
CA PRO A 62 10.75 5.69 -0.77
C PRO A 62 10.92 4.24 -0.29
N ASN A 63 11.41 4.03 0.94
CA ASN A 63 11.58 2.70 1.52
C ASN A 63 10.25 1.96 1.68
N GLN A 64 9.19 2.66 2.09
CA GLN A 64 7.84 2.10 2.18
C GLN A 64 7.27 1.73 0.80
N ARG A 65 7.61 2.46 -0.26
CA ARG A 65 7.23 2.08 -1.64
C ARG A 65 7.88 0.76 -2.05
N LEU A 66 9.15 0.56 -1.71
CA LEU A 66 9.88 -0.69 -1.96
C LEU A 66 9.27 -1.85 -1.16
N GLU A 67 8.92 -1.62 0.11
CA GLU A 67 8.22 -2.60 0.95
C GLU A 67 6.87 -3.01 0.31
N LEU A 68 6.07 -2.03 -0.12
CA LEU A 68 4.82 -2.30 -0.83
C LEU A 68 5.02 -3.08 -2.13
N ALA A 69 6.05 -2.78 -2.92
CA ALA A 69 6.34 -3.53 -4.15
C ALA A 69 6.56 -5.03 -3.85
N ASN A 70 7.30 -5.33 -2.78
CA ASN A 70 7.54 -6.70 -2.34
C ASN A 70 6.26 -7.39 -1.87
N ILE A 71 5.41 -6.71 -1.10
CA ILE A 71 4.11 -7.26 -0.67
C ILE A 71 3.18 -7.56 -1.86
N LEU A 72 3.20 -6.70 -2.89
CA LEU A 72 2.30 -6.83 -4.03
C LEU A 72 2.72 -7.95 -4.99
N GLN A 73 4.04 -8.12 -5.21
CA GLN A 73 4.63 -9.10 -6.10
C GLN A 73 5.89 -9.72 -5.46
N VAL A 74 5.76 -10.94 -4.92
CA VAL A 74 6.86 -11.63 -4.23
C VAL A 74 7.55 -12.63 -5.16
N PRO A 75 8.90 -12.66 -5.24
CA PRO A 75 9.83 -11.67 -4.70
C PRO A 75 9.94 -10.45 -5.62
N SER A 76 10.01 -9.24 -5.03
CA SER A 76 10.33 -8.00 -5.73
C SER A 76 11.74 -7.56 -5.35
N TYR A 77 12.63 -7.47 -6.33
CA TYR A 77 14.02 -7.04 -6.13
C TYR A 77 14.19 -5.59 -6.55
N ILE A 78 14.93 -4.82 -5.75
CA ILE A 78 15.36 -3.46 -6.10
C ILE A 78 16.25 -3.59 -7.34
N SER A 79 15.89 -2.93 -8.44
CA SER A 79 16.53 -3.16 -9.75
C SER A 79 16.58 -1.88 -10.60
N LEU A 80 17.29 -1.96 -11.73
CA LEU A 80 17.38 -0.88 -12.74
C LEU A 80 17.82 0.46 -12.12
N MET A 81 17.17 1.58 -12.49
CA MET A 81 17.54 2.90 -11.99
C MET A 81 17.27 3.04 -10.49
N THR A 82 16.26 2.35 -9.98
CA THR A 82 15.96 2.34 -8.55
C THR A 82 17.11 1.72 -7.74
N ALA A 83 17.76 0.67 -8.25
CA ALA A 83 18.96 0.11 -7.60
C ALA A 83 20.15 1.07 -7.64
N LEU A 84 20.41 1.70 -8.79
CA LEU A 84 21.51 2.66 -8.91
C LEU A 84 21.32 3.84 -7.95
N SER A 85 20.09 4.36 -7.86
CA SER A 85 19.78 5.47 -6.94
C SER A 85 19.80 5.02 -5.48
N PHE A 86 19.34 3.80 -5.17
CA PHE A 86 19.31 3.27 -3.80
C PHE A 86 20.71 3.04 -3.23
N TYR A 87 21.64 2.58 -4.07
CA TYR A 87 23.06 2.39 -3.70
C TYR A 87 23.94 3.60 -4.02
N GLU A 88 23.34 4.76 -4.29
CA GLU A 88 24.04 6.03 -4.50
C GLU A 88 25.04 6.03 -5.68
N TYR A 89 24.87 5.12 -6.65
CA TYR A 89 25.66 5.08 -7.89
C TYR A 89 25.22 6.13 -8.92
N THR A 90 24.10 6.82 -8.69
CA THR A 90 23.62 7.91 -9.54
C THR A 90 22.98 9.01 -8.71
N THR A 91 23.08 10.24 -9.19
CA THR A 91 22.36 11.40 -8.65
C THR A 91 20.98 11.59 -9.28
N GLN A 92 20.67 10.83 -10.35
CA GLN A 92 19.39 10.88 -11.03
C GLN A 92 18.37 10.00 -10.30
N VAL A 93 17.52 10.63 -9.49
CA VAL A 93 16.46 9.94 -8.74
C VAL A 93 15.14 9.96 -9.53
N GLN A 94 14.57 8.79 -9.77
CA GLN A 94 13.24 8.68 -10.37
C GLN A 94 12.16 9.21 -9.45
N GLN A 95 11.23 9.98 -10.01
CA GLN A 95 10.10 10.53 -9.25
C GLN A 95 8.81 9.80 -9.60
N LYS A 96 7.92 9.69 -8.61
CA LYS A 96 6.54 9.16 -8.71
C LYS A 96 6.41 7.64 -8.92
N PHE A 97 7.43 6.96 -9.44
CA PHE A 97 7.47 5.51 -9.59
C PHE A 97 8.77 4.91 -9.07
N ILE A 98 8.76 3.59 -8.90
CA ILE A 98 9.93 2.77 -8.59
C ILE A 98 9.99 1.62 -9.59
N GLU A 99 11.18 1.12 -9.81
CA GLU A 99 11.47 -0.02 -10.66
C GLU A 99 11.88 -1.20 -9.81
N SER A 100 11.30 -2.36 -10.11
CA SER A 100 11.69 -3.61 -9.48
C SER A 100 11.50 -4.75 -10.47
N ILE A 101 12.40 -5.72 -10.43
CA ILE A 101 12.27 -6.95 -11.19
C ILE A 101 11.72 -8.01 -10.24
N SER A 102 10.77 -8.79 -10.71
CA SER A 102 10.16 -9.86 -9.94
C SER A 102 10.02 -11.11 -10.81
N LEU A 103 9.94 -12.27 -10.15
CA LEU A 103 9.59 -13.50 -10.85
C LEU A 103 8.10 -13.44 -11.21
N TYR A 104 7.79 -13.74 -12.47
CA TYR A 104 6.42 -13.94 -12.90
C TYR A 104 5.94 -15.29 -12.34
N ARG A 105 4.85 -15.28 -11.58
CA ARG A 105 4.30 -16.46 -10.90
C ARG A 105 2.79 -16.46 -10.98
#